data_AF-A0A6V7LEZ2-F1
#
_entry.id   AF-A0A6V7LEZ2-F1
#
_cell.length_a   1.000
_cell.length_b   1.000
_cell.length_c   1.000
_cell.angle_alpha   90.00
_cell.angle_beta   90.00
_cell.angle_gamma   90.00
#
_symmetry.space_group_name_H-M   'P 1'
#
loop_
_entity.id
_entity.type
_entity.pdbx_description
1 polymer ?
#
loop_
_entity_poly.entity_id
_entity_poly.type
_entity_poly.pdbx_seq_one_letter_code
_entity_poly.pdbx_strand_id
1 'polypeptide(L)'
;QVNDHMPRSFGDAVIHSSHLDYAVKFDCPLPCINGTAPNELEAEIGKIVAQRLVEDGATIQLGLGNIPDAILCALSNHKDLGVHSEIISE
;
A
#
# COMPACT_ATOMS: atom_id res chain seq x y z
N GLN A 1 -1.16 -8.43 -22.04
CA GLN A 1 -1.59 -7.06 -22.38
C GLN A 1 -0.42 -6.13 -22.12
N VAL A 2 -0.18 -5.15 -22.99
CA VAL A 2 0.78 -4.05 -22.79
C VAL A 2 -0.03 -2.77 -22.62
N ASN A 3 0.12 -2.09 -21.49
CA ASN A 3 -0.68 -0.92 -21.09
C ASN A 3 0.24 0.20 -20.60
N ASP A 4 0.24 1.34 -21.29
CA ASP A 4 1.09 2.49 -20.96
C ASP A 4 0.70 3.16 -19.62
N HIS A 5 -0.48 2.84 -19.04
CA HIS A 5 -0.90 3.25 -17.70
C HIS A 5 -0.35 2.37 -16.56
N MET A 6 0.27 1.22 -16.86
CA MET A 6 0.84 0.35 -15.82
C MET A 6 2.17 0.91 -15.33
N PRO A 7 2.35 1.19 -14.02
CA PRO A 7 3.63 1.65 -13.50
C PRO A 7 4.69 0.57 -13.63
N ARG A 8 5.92 0.97 -13.93
CA ARG A 8 7.08 0.07 -13.91
C ARG A 8 7.63 -0.04 -12.49
N SER A 9 7.28 -1.11 -11.78
CA SER A 9 7.84 -1.42 -10.47
C SER A 9 9.26 -1.97 -10.54
N PHE A 10 10.01 -1.77 -9.46
CA PHE A 10 11.31 -2.42 -9.22
C PHE A 10 11.12 -3.75 -8.47
N GLY A 11 12.21 -4.50 -8.32
CA GLY A 11 12.18 -5.84 -7.71
C GLY A 11 12.02 -6.94 -8.75
N ASP A 12 11.43 -8.06 -8.34
CA ASP A 12 11.20 -9.23 -9.20
C ASP A 12 9.91 -9.09 -10.02
N ALA A 13 9.83 -7.99 -10.78
CA ALA A 13 8.65 -7.63 -11.58
C ALA A 13 8.97 -7.44 -13.08
N VAL A 14 10.24 -7.61 -13.48
CA VAL A 14 10.70 -7.37 -14.85
C VAL A 14 10.72 -8.67 -15.63
N ILE A 15 10.00 -8.71 -16.76
CA ILE A 15 9.94 -9.86 -17.66
C ILE A 15 10.51 -9.45 -19.02
N HIS A 16 11.51 -10.19 -19.52
CA HIS A 16 12.05 -9.96 -20.86
C HIS A 16 11.06 -10.44 -21.93
N SER A 17 10.96 -9.71 -23.05
CA SER A 17 9.94 -9.98 -24.09
C SER A 17 10.03 -11.37 -24.72
N SER A 18 11.20 -12.02 -24.67
CA SER A 18 11.36 -13.40 -25.14
C SER A 18 10.58 -14.44 -24.34
N HIS A 19 10.08 -14.09 -23.15
CA HIS A 19 9.25 -14.97 -22.31
C HIS A 19 7.75 -14.80 -22.58
N LEU A 20 7.37 -13.96 -23.55
CA LEU A 20 5.97 -13.71 -23.90
C LEU A 20 5.58 -14.52 -25.14
N ASP A 21 4.60 -15.42 -25.03
CA ASP A 21 4.03 -16.10 -26.20
C ASP A 21 3.23 -15.14 -27.08
N TYR A 22 2.47 -14.23 -26.45
CA TYR A 22 1.66 -13.21 -27.12
C TYR A 22 1.65 -11.91 -26.33
N ALA A 23 1.63 -10.78 -27.05
CA ALA A 23 1.47 -9.45 -26.48
C ALA A 23 0.47 -8.64 -27.31
N VAL A 24 -0.48 -7.97 -26.63
CA VAL A 24 -1.51 -7.13 -27.25
C VAL A 24 -1.47 -5.76 -26.58
N LYS A 25 -1.30 -4.70 -27.36
CA LYS A 25 -1.34 -3.32 -26.86
C LYS A 25 -2.79 -2.91 -26.60
N PHE A 26 -3.08 -2.49 -25.38
CA PHE A 26 -4.37 -1.95 -24.99
C PHE A 26 -4.19 -1.04 -23.77
N ASP A 27 -4.35 0.25 -23.99
CA ASP A 27 -4.19 1.29 -22.98
C ASP A 27 -5.53 1.53 -22.29
N CYS A 28 -5.56 1.35 -20.97
CA CYS A 28 -6.74 1.62 -20.16
C CYS A 28 -6.34 2.05 -18.74
N PRO A 29 -7.18 2.86 -18.06
CA PRO A 29 -6.98 3.16 -16.64
C PRO A 29 -6.89 1.88 -15.81
N LEU A 30 -6.06 1.92 -14.75
CA LEU A 30 -6.01 0.84 -13.78
C LEU A 30 -7.28 0.85 -12.90
N PRO A 31 -7.76 -0.32 -12.45
CA PRO A 31 -8.83 -0.37 -11.47
C PRO A 31 -8.34 0.23 -10.15
N CYS A 32 -9.08 1.21 -9.63
CA CYS A 32 -8.79 1.83 -8.33
C CYS A 32 -9.84 1.42 -7.31
N ILE A 33 -9.39 1.15 -6.09
CA ILE A 33 -10.26 1.00 -4.93
C ILE A 33 -10.25 2.34 -4.21
N ASN A 34 -11.38 3.04 -4.22
CA ASN A 34 -11.51 4.28 -3.47
C ASN A 34 -11.86 3.91 -2.02
N GLY A 35 -10.94 4.21 -1.09
CA GLY A 35 -11.21 4.12 0.33
C GLY A 35 -12.20 5.18 0.80
N THR A 36 -12.82 4.94 1.94
CA THR A 36 -13.52 5.99 2.70
C THR A 36 -12.63 6.46 3.83
N ALA A 37 -12.75 7.73 4.21
CA ALA A 37 -12.04 8.21 5.40
C ALA A 37 -12.46 7.44 6.65
N PRO A 38 -11.53 7.13 7.57
CA PRO A 38 -11.87 6.46 8.82
C PRO A 38 -12.86 7.27 9.65
N ASN A 39 -13.83 6.59 10.27
CA ASN A 39 -14.74 7.20 11.23
C ASN A 39 -14.06 7.43 12.60
N GLU A 40 -14.77 8.06 13.54
CA GLU A 40 -14.22 8.39 14.86
C GLU A 40 -13.75 7.16 15.66
N LEU A 41 -14.48 6.04 15.55
CA LEU A 41 -14.11 4.81 16.23
C LEU A 41 -12.82 4.21 15.64
N GLU A 42 -12.73 4.17 14.31
CA GLU A 42 -11.55 3.68 13.59
C GLU A 42 -10.32 4.55 13.87
N ALA A 43 -10.50 5.87 13.89
CA ALA A 43 -9.45 6.82 14.25
C ALA A 43 -8.94 6.61 15.69
N GLU A 44 -9.83 6.31 16.63
CA GLU A 44 -9.44 6.04 18.01
C GLU A 44 -8.68 4.71 18.15
N ILE A 45 -9.11 3.67 17.42
CA ILE A 45 -8.35 2.41 17.32
C ILE A 45 -6.94 2.70 16.78
N GLY A 46 -6.83 3.48 15.71
CA GLY A 46 -5.56 3.88 15.11
C GLY A 46 -4.61 4.55 16.10
N LYS A 47 -5.11 5.53 16.86
CA LYS A 47 -4.32 6.22 17.91
C LYS A 47 -3.84 5.28 19.00
N ILE A 48 -4.71 4.40 19.51
CA ILE A 48 -4.36 3.47 20.58
C ILE A 48 -3.25 2.52 20.12
N VAL A 49 -3.38 1.96 18.91
CA VAL A 49 -2.36 1.07 18.33
C VAL A 49 -1.04 1.82 18.14
N ALA A 50 -1.07 2.98 17.47
CA ALA A 50 0.11 3.78 17.21
C ALA A 50 0.84 4.17 18.51
N GLN A 51 0.12 4.69 19.51
CA GLN A 51 0.74 5.21 20.74
C GLN A 51 1.21 4.14 21.72
N ARG A 52 0.58 2.96 21.72
CA ARG A 52 0.82 1.94 22.75
C ARG A 52 1.63 0.75 22.26
N LEU A 53 1.66 0.50 20.95
CA LEU A 53 2.20 -0.74 20.39
C LEU A 53 3.31 -0.51 19.36
N VAL A 54 3.44 0.69 18.81
CA VAL A 54 4.44 0.99 17.79
C VAL A 54 5.55 1.85 18.39
N GLU A 55 6.79 1.50 18.07
CA GLU A 55 7.99 2.21 18.50
C GLU A 55 8.70 2.78 17.27
N ASP A 56 9.54 3.80 17.47
CA ASP A 56 10.46 4.28 16.44
C ASP A 56 11.37 3.13 15.98
N GLY A 57 11.59 3.00 14.66
CA GLY A 57 12.36 1.90 14.08
C GLY A 57 11.55 0.62 13.77
N ALA A 58 10.25 0.57 14.10
CA ALA A 58 9.43 -0.61 13.82
C ALA A 58 9.26 -0.88 12.31
N THR A 59 9.16 -2.16 11.93
CA THR A 59 8.81 -2.56 10.56
C THR A 59 7.32 -2.82 10.45
N ILE A 60 6.64 -2.08 9.58
CA ILE A 60 5.19 -2.04 9.46
C ILE A 60 4.71 -3.02 8.38
N GLN A 61 3.71 -3.82 8.76
CA GLN A 61 2.87 -4.62 7.87
C GLN A 61 1.41 -4.26 8.15
N LEU A 62 0.67 -3.89 7.10
CA LEU A 62 -0.72 -3.49 7.19
C LEU A 62 -1.52 -4.08 6.03
N GLY A 63 -2.82 -4.28 6.26
CA GLY A 63 -3.78 -4.66 5.22
C GLY A 63 -4.49 -3.46 4.61
N LEU A 64 -5.51 -3.71 3.80
CA LEU A 64 -6.38 -2.67 3.23
C LEU A 64 -7.54 -2.33 4.18
N GLY A 65 -7.99 -1.07 4.16
CA GLY A 65 -9.25 -0.62 4.75
C GLY A 65 -9.07 0.42 5.86
N ASN A 66 -10.20 0.95 6.33
CA ASN A 66 -10.22 2.13 7.18
C ASN A 66 -9.43 2.01 8.51
N ILE A 67 -9.35 0.81 9.11
CA ILE A 67 -8.58 0.62 10.36
C ILE A 67 -7.07 0.68 10.09
N PRO A 68 -6.50 -0.10 9.14
CA PRO A 68 -5.13 0.11 8.68
C PRO A 68 -4.81 1.56 8.31
N ASP A 69 -5.69 2.22 7.57
CA ASP A 69 -5.51 3.62 7.16
C ASP A 69 -5.49 4.56 8.37
N ALA A 70 -6.36 4.33 9.37
CA ALA A 70 -6.38 5.08 10.62
C ALA A 70 -5.10 4.88 11.45
N ILE A 71 -4.57 3.65 11.49
CA ILE A 71 -3.29 3.35 12.14
C ILE A 71 -2.19 4.13 11.41
N LEU A 72 -2.11 4.03 10.08
CA LEU A 72 -1.09 4.71 9.28
C LEU A 72 -1.13 6.24 9.48
N CYS A 73 -2.32 6.85 9.49
CA CYS A 73 -2.52 8.26 9.82
C CYS A 73 -1.94 8.62 11.20
N ALA A 74 -2.16 7.77 12.20
CA ALA A 74 -1.70 7.98 13.57
C ALA A 74 -0.18 7.73 13.76
N LEU A 75 0.49 7.08 12.81
CA LEU A 75 1.93 6.82 12.86
C LEU A 75 2.80 8.03 12.49
N SER A 76 2.20 9.14 12.05
CA SER A 76 2.89 10.36 11.57
C SER A 76 3.95 10.97 12.50
N ASN A 77 3.92 10.67 13.80
CA ASN A 77 4.91 11.13 14.77
C ASN A 77 6.05 10.15 15.07
N HIS A 78 6.01 8.94 14.51
CA HIS A 78 7.07 7.94 14.67
C HIS A 78 8.19 8.17 13.65
N LYS A 79 9.40 7.73 14.00
CA LYS A 79 10.60 7.90 13.20
C LYS A 79 11.22 6.57 12.82
N ASP A 80 11.98 6.59 11.73
CA ASP A 80 12.77 5.45 11.25
C ASP A 80 11.96 4.17 11.00
N LEU A 81 10.66 4.31 10.71
CA LEU A 81 9.80 3.18 10.39
C LEU A 81 10.24 2.50 9.09
N GLY A 82 10.30 1.17 9.12
CA GLY A 82 10.48 0.32 7.95
C GLY A 82 9.14 -0.15 7.39
N VAL A 83 9.13 -0.57 6.12
CA VAL A 83 7.94 -1.17 5.49
C VAL A 83 8.32 -2.54 4.91
N HIS A 84 7.63 -3.58 5.37
CA HIS A 84 7.69 -4.91 4.77
C HIS A 84 6.27 -5.49 4.82
N SER A 85 5.53 -5.30 3.72
CA SER A 85 4.10 -5.59 3.68
C SER A 85 3.74 -6.37 2.42
N GLU A 86 2.68 -7.16 2.51
CA GLU A 86 2.09 -7.86 1.36
C GLU A 86 1.52 -6.85 0.34
N ILE A 87 0.91 -5.78 0.85
CA ILE A 87 0.25 -4.73 0.07
C ILE A 87 0.65 -3.37 0.65
N ILE A 88 0.79 -2.38 -0.23
CA ILE A 88 0.99 -0.97 0.13
C ILE A 88 -0.19 -0.19 -0.45
N SER A 89 -0.86 0.60 0.38
CA SER A 89 -1.99 1.46 0.02
C SER A 89 -1.67 2.94 0.28
N GLU A 90 -2.63 3.80 -0.09
CA GLU A 90 -2.58 5.25 0.18
C GLU A 90 -2.66 5.59 1.67
#